data_AF-A0A3N5EJZ1-F1
#
_entry.id   AF-A0A3N5EJZ1-F1
#
_cell.length_a   1.000
_cell.length_b   1.000
_cell.length_c   1.000
_cell.angle_alpha   90.00
_cell.angle_beta   90.00
_cell.angle_gamma   90.00
#
_symmetry.space_group_name_H-M   'P 1'
#
loop_
_entity.id
_entity.type
_entity.pdbx_description
1 polymer ?
#
loop_
_entity_poly.entity_id
_entity_poly.type
_entity_poly.pdbx_seq_one_letter_code
_entity_poly.pdbx_strand_id
1 'polypeptide(L)' 'MLIVIGGDAAGMSAASQVRRLQPGADITVFERGPHTSYSACGIPYYV' A
#
# COMPACT_ATOMS: atom_id res chain seq x y z
N MET A 1 7.08 15.13 1.98
CA MET A 1 7.53 13.90 1.29
C MET A 1 7.46 12.75 2.29
N LEU A 2 6.70 11.71 1.97
CA LEU A 2 6.55 10.47 2.74
C LEU A 2 7.09 9.31 1.90
N ILE A 3 7.90 8.46 2.51
CA ILE A 3 8.36 7.21 1.90
C ILE A 3 7.81 6.04 2.72
N VAL A 4 7.16 5.09 2.04
CA VAL A 4 6.65 3.85 2.64
C VAL A 4 7.39 2.67 2.04
N ILE A 5 7.89 1.78 2.89
CA ILE A 5 8.54 0.52 2.46
C ILE A 5 7.59 -0.63 2.79
N GLY A 6 7.21 -1.40 1.78
CA GLY A 6 6.13 -2.37 1.85
C GLY A 6 4.85 -1.75 1.29
N GLY A 7 4.38 -2.20 0.12
CA GLY A 7 3.22 -1.68 -0.60
C GLY A 7 2.03 -2.63 -0.65
N ASP A 8 1.94 -3.58 0.28
CA ASP A 8 0.78 -4.45 0.41
C ASP A 8 -0.22 -3.86 1.43
N ALA A 9 -0.77 -4.65 2.36
CA ALA A 9 -1.87 -4.20 3.22
C ALA A 9 -1.56 -2.95 4.07
N ALA A 10 -0.62 -3.05 5.01
CA ALA A 10 -0.37 -1.98 5.98
C ALA A 10 0.20 -0.71 5.34
N GLY A 11 1.16 -0.86 4.41
CA GLY A 11 1.80 0.27 3.77
C GLY A 11 0.87 1.07 2.86
N MET A 12 0.03 0.40 2.05
CA MET A 12 -0.98 1.10 1.25
C MET A 12 -2.09 1.69 2.12
N SER A 13 -2.42 1.06 3.25
CA SER A 13 -3.35 1.64 4.23
C SER A 13 -2.79 2.94 4.83
N ALA A 14 -1.51 2.96 5.21
CA ALA A 14 -0.86 4.17 5.70
C ALA A 14 -0.77 5.26 4.63
N ALA A 15 -0.32 4.91 3.42
CA ALA A 15 -0.20 5.85 2.30
C ALA A 15 -1.55 6.46 1.91
N SER A 16 -2.61 5.65 1.85
CA SER A 16 -3.96 6.12 1.52
C SER A 16 -4.55 7.02 2.60
N GLN A 17 -4.29 6.75 3.89
CA GLN A 17 -4.68 7.64 4.98
C GLN A 17 -3.99 8.99 4.88
N VAL A 18 -2.68 9.02 4.63
CA VAL A 18 -1.94 10.27 4.46
C VAL A 18 -2.43 11.03 3.24
N ARG A 19 -2.71 10.36 2.11
CA ARG A 19 -3.29 11.01 0.92
C ARG A 19 -4.63 11.69 1.22
N ARG A 20 -5.48 11.09 2.07
CA ARG A 20 -6.77 11.67 2.47
C ARG A 20 -6.62 12.89 3.37
N LEU A 21 -5.75 12.78 4.38
CA LEU A 21 -5.53 13.86 5.35
C LEU A 21 -4.70 15.01 4.78
N GLN A 22 -3.83 14.70 3.82
CA GLN A 22 -2.90 15.65 3.21
C GLN A 22 -2.87 15.44 1.69
N PRO A 23 -3.84 16.00 0.94
CA PRO A 23 -3.95 15.80 -0.52
C PRO A 23 -2.70 16.25 -1.29
N GLY A 24 -1.99 17.27 -0.77
CA GLY A 24 -0.74 17.78 -1.35
C GLY A 24 0.53 17.06 -0.90
N ALA A 25 0.42 16.00 -0.09
CA ALA A 25 1.60 15.22 0.29
C ALA A 25 2.18 14.48 -0.92
N ASP A 26 3.47 14.66 -1.14
CA ASP A 26 4.26 13.79 -2.01
C ASP A 26 4.53 12.47 -1.28
N ILE A 27 4.06 11.36 -1.86
CA ILE A 27 4.07 10.02 -1.25
C ILE A 27 4.64 9.04 -2.26
N THR A 28 5.73 8.38 -1.89
CA THR A 28 6.35 7.29 -2.67
C THR A 28 6.29 6.00 -1.87
N VAL A 29 5.80 4.92 -2.50
CA VAL A 29 5.71 3.59 -1.90
C VAL A 29 6.61 2.63 -2.67
N PHE A 30 7.48 1.93 -1.96
CA PHE A 30 8.33 0.89 -2.53
C PHE A 30 7.81 -0.47 -2.14
N GLU A 31 7.59 -1.32 -3.15
CA GLU A 31 7.27 -2.74 -2.94
C GLU A 31 8.26 -3.62 -3.70
N ARG A 32 8.68 -4.72 -3.07
CA ARG A 32 9.64 -5.65 -3.67
C ARG A 32 8.96 -6.51 -4.73
N GLY A 33 7.70 -6.91 -4.47
CA GLY A 33 6.93 -7.75 -5.36
C GLY A 33 6.38 -7.00 -6.58
N PRO A 34 5.92 -7.74 -7.60
CA PRO A 34 5.29 -7.16 -8.79
C PRO A 34 3.85 -6.67 -8.53
N HIS A 35 3.27 -6.99 -7.37
CA HIS A 35 1.89 -6.68 -7.02
C HIS A 35 1.84 -5.90 -5.71
N THR A 36 0.99 -4.88 -5.69
CA THR A 36 0.68 -4.06 -4.50
C THR A 36 -0.78 -4.28 -4.11
N SER A 37 -1.08 -4.17 -2.81
CA SER A 37 -2.45 -4.22 -2.29
C SER A 37 -3.23 -5.47 -2.74
N TYR A 38 -2.63 -6.66 -2.65
CA TYR A 38 -3.30 -7.92 -2.98
C TYR A 38 -3.80 -8.64 -1.73
N SER A 39 -4.88 -9.40 -1.88
CA SER A 39 -5.50 -10.11 -0.76
C SER A 39 -4.79 -11.44 -0.51
N ALA A 40 -3.62 -11.43 0.13
CA ALA A 40 -2.90 -12.66 0.51
C ALA A 40 -3.79 -13.64 1.29
N CYS A 41 -4.62 -13.11 2.19
CA CYS A 41 -5.58 -13.88 2.98
C CYS A 41 -6.70 -14.52 2.14
N GLY A 42 -6.97 -13.99 0.94
CA GLY A 42 -8.01 -14.47 0.03
C GLY A 42 -7.54 -15.58 -0.92
N ILE A 43 -6.23 -15.69 -1.16
CA ILE A 43 -5.63 -16.68 -2.08
C ILE A 43 -6.05 -18.12 -1.75
N PRO A 44 -6.10 -18.57 -0.49
CA PRO A 44 -6.51 -19.95 -0.17
C PRO A 44 -7.95 -20.29 -0.55
N TYR A 45 -8.80 -19.30 -0.81
CA TYR A 45 -10.20 -19.49 -1.18
C TYR A 45 -10.44 -19.41 -2.70
N TYR A 46 -9.38 -19.21 -3.49
CA TYR A 46 -9.45 -19.20 -4.95
C TYR A 46 -9.45 -20.64 -5.49
N VAL A 47 -10.46 -20.99 -6.29
CA VAL A 47 -10.65 -22.31 -6.93
C VAL A 47 -10.63 -22.15 -8.44
#